data_AF-A0A7W6ZND7-F1
#
_entry.id   AF-A0A7W6ZND7-F1
#
_cell.length_a   1.000
_cell.length_b   1.000
_cell.length_c   1.000
_cell.angle_alpha   90.00
_cell.angle_beta   90.00
_cell.angle_gamma   90.00
#
_symmetry.space_group_name_H-M   'P 1'
#
loop_
_entity.id
_entity.type
_entity.pdbx_description
1 polymer ?
#
loop_
_entity_poly.entity_id
_entity_poly.type
_entity_poly.pdbx_seq_one_letter_code
_entity_poly.pdbx_strand_id
1 'polypeptide(L)'
;MTPAAKRRAVAHLVDQHQMSERRACKAIGYCRMTIRYETRRGDDHDLRDRMKALAHERRRFGYRRLHVLLRREGHLVNHKRLFRLSRGKAGRAQARRPQASDRHTSADADPDGSQ
;
A
#
# COMPACT_ATOMS: atom_id res chain seq x y z
N MET A 1 13.89 -12.03 -5.56
CA MET A 1 13.69 -11.31 -4.28
C MET A 1 12.69 -10.16 -4.47
N THR A 2 11.60 -10.10 -3.70
CA THR A 2 10.57 -9.05 -3.85
C THR A 2 11.05 -7.70 -3.27
N PRO A 3 10.53 -6.55 -3.73
CA PRO A 3 10.88 -5.23 -3.18
C PRO A 3 10.63 -5.13 -1.67
N ALA A 4 9.60 -5.80 -1.17
CA ALA A 4 9.29 -5.88 0.26
C ALA A 4 10.38 -6.62 1.06
N ALA A 5 10.89 -7.74 0.54
CA ALA A 5 11.99 -8.48 1.18
C ALA A 5 13.28 -7.65 1.22
N LYS A 6 13.57 -6.90 0.15
CA LYS A 6 14.72 -5.98 0.10
C LYS A 6 14.62 -4.85 1.14
N ARG A 7 13.43 -4.28 1.33
CA ARG A 7 13.19 -3.26 2.37
C ARG A 7 13.44 -3.78 3.78
N ARG A 8 12.96 -5.00 4.07
CA ARG A 8 13.20 -5.65 5.37
C ARG A 8 14.69 -5.90 5.61
N ALA A 9 15.40 -6.36 4.58
CA ALA A 9 16.84 -6.59 4.68
C ALA A 9 17.61 -5.27 4.91
N VAL A 10 17.25 -4.18 4.25
CA VAL A 10 17.84 -2.86 4.54
C VAL A 10 17.53 -2.40 5.97
N ALA A 11 16.28 -2.54 6.42
CA ALA A 11 15.89 -2.18 7.78
C ALA A 11 16.69 -2.98 8.83
N HIS A 12 16.86 -4.29 8.62
CA HIS A 12 17.66 -5.15 9.49
C HIS A 12 19.12 -4.71 9.55
N LEU A 13 19.74 -4.34 8.42
CA LEU A 13 21.13 -3.86 8.39
C LEU A 13 21.30 -2.52 9.12
N VAL A 14 20.31 -1.63 9.01
CA VAL A 14 20.34 -0.34 9.71
C VAL A 14 20.19 -0.53 11.22
N ASP A 15 19.24 -1.38 11.64
CA ASP A 15 18.89 -1.60 13.03
C ASP A 15 19.94 -2.45 13.78
N GLN A 16 20.31 -3.61 13.23
CA GLN A 16 21.18 -4.58 13.91
C GLN A 16 22.67 -4.28 13.76
N HIS A 17 23.07 -3.63 12.65
CA HIS A 17 24.47 -3.32 12.37
C HIS A 17 24.79 -1.82 12.41
N GLN A 18 23.84 -0.98 12.84
CA GLN A 18 23.97 0.48 12.93
C GLN A 18 24.48 1.11 11.62
N MET A 19 24.20 0.45 10.49
CA MET A 19 24.67 0.92 9.19
C MET A 19 23.83 2.11 8.74
N SER A 20 24.46 3.08 8.07
CA SER A 20 23.68 4.08 7.34
C SER A 20 22.86 3.42 6.23
N GLU A 21 21.66 3.96 5.96
CA GLU A 21 20.78 3.50 4.87
C GLU A 21 21.54 3.40 3.54
N ARG A 22 22.50 4.32 3.29
CA ARG A 22 23.38 4.30 2.11
C ARG A 22 24.25 3.04 2.06
N ARG A 23 24.87 2.67 3.17
CA ARG A 23 25.75 1.50 3.27
C ARG A 23 24.96 0.21 3.18
N ALA A 24 23.81 0.13 3.84
CA ALA A 24 22.87 -0.99 3.75
C ALA A 24 22.33 -1.19 2.32
N CYS A 25 21.93 -0.12 1.63
CA CYS A 25 21.49 -0.19 0.23
C CYS A 25 22.61 -0.65 -0.72
N LYS A 26 23.85 -0.20 -0.49
CA LYS A 26 25.01 -0.62 -1.30
C LYS A 26 25.35 -2.10 -1.07
N ALA A 27 25.29 -2.58 0.17
CA ALA A 27 25.51 -3.99 0.51
C ALA A 27 24.50 -4.92 -0.15
N ILE A 28 23.23 -4.49 -0.28
CA ILE A 28 22.15 -5.27 -0.90
C ILE A 28 22.08 -5.06 -2.43
N GLY A 29 22.82 -4.09 -2.99
CA GLY A 29 22.79 -3.77 -4.42
C GLY A 29 21.44 -3.21 -4.88
N TYR A 30 20.81 -2.34 -4.09
CA TYR A 30 19.48 -1.81 -4.40
C TYR A 30 19.39 -0.29 -4.31
N CYS A 31 18.53 0.31 -5.16
CA CYS A 31 18.36 1.75 -5.21
C CYS A 31 17.64 2.28 -3.98
N ARG A 32 18.25 3.27 -3.33
CA ARG A 32 17.73 3.97 -2.14
C ARG A 32 16.33 4.56 -2.35
N MET A 33 16.03 5.06 -3.55
CA MET A 33 14.70 5.65 -3.84
C MET A 33 13.56 4.64 -3.63
N THR A 34 13.81 3.36 -3.95
CA THR A 34 12.80 2.32 -3.81
C THR A 34 12.59 1.88 -2.37
N ILE A 35 13.63 2.02 -1.53
CA ILE A 35 13.55 1.79 -0.08
C ILE A 35 12.69 2.88 0.57
N ARG A 36 12.92 4.14 0.22
CA ARG A 36 12.16 5.31 0.72
C ARG A 36 10.75 5.44 0.14
N TYR A 37 10.43 4.70 -0.92
CA TYR A 37 9.12 4.80 -1.56
C TYR A 37 8.03 4.18 -0.68
N GLU A 38 7.27 5.03 0.00
CA GLU A 38 6.07 4.61 0.73
C GLU A 38 4.84 4.70 -0.17
N THR A 39 4.11 3.59 -0.28
CA THR A 39 2.83 3.59 -0.97
C THR A 39 1.82 4.35 -0.12
N ARG A 40 1.53 5.60 -0.49
CA ARG A 40 0.41 6.37 0.06
C ARG A 40 -0.91 5.80 -0.46
N ARG A 41 -1.35 4.69 0.13
CA ARG A 41 -2.72 4.19 0.00
C ARG A 41 -3.60 4.88 1.04
N GLY A 42 -3.62 6.21 1.02
CA GLY A 42 -4.54 6.95 1.87
C GLY A 42 -5.97 6.56 1.51
N ASP A 43 -6.85 6.54 2.52
CA ASP A 43 -8.24 6.15 2.41
C ASP A 43 -8.95 6.92 1.29
N ASP A 44 -8.98 6.29 0.12
CA ASP A 44 -9.60 6.86 -1.08
C ASP A 44 -11.13 6.93 -0.94
N HIS A 45 -11.69 6.47 0.18
CA HIS A 45 -13.14 6.38 0.40
C HIS A 45 -13.78 7.76 0.50
N ASP A 46 -13.31 8.59 1.41
CA ASP A 46 -13.83 9.96 1.62
C ASP A 46 -13.71 10.80 0.35
N LEU A 47 -12.57 10.66 -0.34
CA LEU A 47 -12.33 11.35 -1.61
C LEU A 47 -13.30 10.89 -2.71
N ARG A 48 -13.64 9.60 -2.77
CA ARG A 48 -14.60 9.07 -3.75
C ARG A 48 -16.00 9.58 -3.46
N ASP A 49 -16.40 9.60 -2.20
CA ASP A 49 -17.75 10.01 -1.83
C ASP A 49 -17.93 11.52 -2.00
N ARG A 50 -16.91 12.31 -1.69
CA ARG A 50 -16.91 13.74 -2.02
C ARG A 50 -16.96 13.98 -3.53
N MET A 51 -16.21 13.22 -4.31
CA MET A 51 -16.25 13.31 -5.78
C MET A 51 -17.64 12.95 -6.34
N LYS A 52 -18.31 11.92 -5.80
CA LYS A 52 -19.69 11.57 -6.19
C LYS A 52 -20.67 12.68 -5.82
N ALA A 53 -20.59 13.22 -4.60
CA ALA A 53 -21.44 14.31 -4.14
C ALA A 53 -21.36 15.52 -5.08
N LEU A 54 -20.14 15.96 -5.43
CA LEU A 54 -19.93 17.06 -6.36
C LEU A 54 -20.40 16.74 -7.80
N ALA A 55 -20.28 15.50 -8.24
CA ALA A 55 -20.78 15.07 -9.55
C ALA A 55 -22.32 15.07 -9.61
N HIS A 56 -22.99 14.73 -8.51
CA HIS A 56 -24.44 14.79 -8.37
C HIS A 56 -24.96 16.23 -8.27
N GLU A 57 -24.31 17.08 -7.47
CA GLU A 57 -24.71 18.48 -7.29
C GLU A 57 -24.51 19.30 -8.59
N ARG A 58 -23.44 19.02 -9.35
CA ARG A 58 -23.05 19.83 -10.51
C ARG A 58 -22.84 18.98 -11.75
N ARG A 59 -23.93 18.37 -12.25
CA ARG A 59 -23.97 17.46 -13.42
C ARG A 59 -23.36 18.04 -14.70
N ARG A 60 -23.26 19.37 -14.82
CA ARG A 60 -22.65 20.09 -15.96
C ARG A 60 -21.11 20.23 -15.87
N PHE A 61 -20.50 19.83 -14.76
CA PHE A 61 -19.08 20.06 -14.49
C PHE A 61 -18.26 18.83 -14.90
N GLY A 62 -17.30 19.04 -15.81
CA GLY A 62 -16.31 18.01 -16.14
C GLY A 62 -15.23 17.86 -15.06
N TYR A 63 -14.43 16.80 -15.18
CA TYR A 63 -13.38 16.41 -14.23
C TYR A 63 -12.37 17.52 -13.88
N ARG A 64 -12.11 18.46 -14.80
CA ARG A 64 -11.22 19.61 -14.55
C ARG A 64 -11.79 20.58 -13.52
N ARG A 65 -13.11 20.85 -13.58
CA ARG A 65 -13.79 21.75 -12.62
C ARG A 65 -13.98 21.09 -11.26
N LEU A 66 -14.32 19.80 -11.26
CA LEU A 66 -14.35 18.96 -10.04
C LEU A 66 -13.01 18.96 -9.29
N HIS A 67 -11.89 18.83 -10.01
CA HIS A 67 -10.55 18.91 -9.42
C HIS A 67 -10.26 20.26 -8.74
N VAL A 68 -10.70 21.38 -9.32
CA VAL A 68 -10.53 22.71 -8.71
C VAL A 68 -11.35 22.83 -7.43
N LEU A 69 -12.58 22.34 -7.43
CA LEU A 69 -13.44 22.34 -6.23
C LEU A 69 -12.84 21.49 -5.11
N LEU A 70 -12.39 20.28 -5.43
CA LEU A 70 -11.70 19.40 -4.47
C LEU A 70 -10.43 20.05 -3.90
N ARG A 71 -9.65 20.77 -4.72
CA ARG A 71 -8.49 21.53 -4.21
C ARG A 71 -8.86 22.69 -3.29
N ARG A 72 -10.01 23.35 -3.53
CA ARG A 72 -10.52 24.40 -2.64
C ARG A 72 -11.00 23.86 -1.30
N GLU A 73 -11.51 22.63 -1.29
CA GLU A 73 -11.89 21.89 -0.07
C GLU A 73 -10.69 21.30 0.68
N GLY A 74 -9.45 21.54 0.22
CA GLY A 74 -8.23 21.05 0.86
C GLY A 74 -7.75 19.68 0.38
N HIS A 75 -8.45 19.03 -0.56
CA HIS A 75 -8.01 17.77 -1.13
C HIS A 75 -6.92 17.99 -2.21
N LEU A 76 -5.65 17.74 -1.84
CA LEU A 76 -4.49 17.83 -2.73
C LEU A 76 -4.36 16.62 -3.69
N VAL A 77 -5.38 16.41 -4.52
CA VAL A 77 -5.48 15.25 -5.42
C VAL A 77 -5.20 15.68 -6.85
N ASN A 78 -4.30 14.98 -7.55
CA ASN A 78 -4.03 15.25 -8.97
C ASN A 78 -5.23 14.87 -9.85
N HIS A 79 -5.59 15.69 -10.84
CA HIS A 79 -6.64 15.40 -11.83
C HIS A 79 -6.48 14.02 -12.52
N LYS A 80 -5.25 13.54 -12.75
CA LYS A 80 -5.00 12.18 -13.28
C LYS A 80 -5.37 11.09 -12.27
N ARG A 81 -5.20 11.34 -10.97
CA ARG A 81 -5.65 10.44 -9.90
C ARG A 81 -7.17 10.42 -9.82
N LEU A 82 -7.82 11.58 -9.92
CA LEU A 82 -9.29 11.70 -9.95
C LEU A 82 -9.90 10.90 -11.12
N PHE A 83 -9.38 11.08 -12.34
CA PHE A 83 -9.84 10.34 -13.52
C PHE A 83 -9.68 8.82 -13.39
N ARG A 84 -8.55 8.37 -12.82
CA ARG A 84 -8.33 6.94 -12.53
C ARG A 84 -9.31 6.41 -11.46
N LEU A 85 -9.63 7.21 -10.46
CA LEU A 85 -10.61 6.89 -9.42
C LEU A 85 -12.05 6.81 -9.98
N SER A 86 -12.41 7.65 -10.97
CA SER A 86 -13.74 7.62 -11.60
C SER A 86 -13.91 6.47 -12.59
N ARG A 87 -12.89 6.16 -13.40
CA ARG A 87 -12.95 5.10 -14.41
C ARG A 87 -12.70 3.70 -13.85
N GLY A 88 -11.85 3.60 -12.84
CA GLY A 88 -11.64 2.36 -12.13
C GLY A 88 -12.65 2.26 -11.01
N LYS A 89 -13.62 1.35 -11.12
CA LYS A 89 -14.04 0.55 -9.96
C LYS A 89 -12.78 0.31 -9.12
N ALA A 90 -12.86 0.67 -7.83
CA ALA A 90 -11.74 0.79 -6.91
C ALA A 90 -10.59 -0.14 -7.28
N GLY A 91 -9.36 0.39 -7.36
CA GLY A 91 -8.19 -0.38 -7.73
C GLY A 91 -8.29 -1.79 -7.14
N ARG A 92 -8.04 -2.80 -7.99
CA ARG A 92 -7.85 -4.21 -7.62
C ARG A 92 -6.68 -4.38 -6.63
N ALA A 93 -6.65 -3.58 -5.58
CA ALA A 93 -5.81 -3.64 -4.39
C ALA A 93 -6.65 -4.09 -3.17
N GLN A 94 -7.94 -4.39 -3.36
CA GLN A 94 -8.67 -5.37 -2.55
C GLN A 94 -8.44 -6.79 -3.09
N ALA A 95 -7.24 -7.11 -3.57
CA ALA A 95 -6.82 -8.51 -3.54
C ALA A 95 -6.54 -8.80 -2.07
N ARG A 96 -7.59 -9.24 -1.36
CA ARG A 96 -7.47 -9.88 -0.05
C ARG A 96 -6.31 -10.86 -0.17
N ARG A 97 -5.21 -10.61 0.55
CA ARG A 97 -4.27 -11.72 0.81
C ARG A 97 -5.13 -12.72 1.58
N PRO A 98 -5.25 -13.99 1.13
CA PRO A 98 -5.81 -14.98 2.02
C PRO A 98 -4.90 -14.95 3.26
N GLN A 99 -5.49 -14.66 4.42
CA GLN A 99 -4.82 -14.98 5.67
C GLN A 99 -4.61 -16.49 5.57
N ALA A 100 -3.36 -16.91 5.38
CA ALA A 100 -2.99 -18.30 5.54
C ALA A 100 -3.27 -18.59 7.01
N SER A 101 -4.43 -19.19 7.29
CA SER A 101 -4.68 -19.87 8.54
C SER A 101 -3.68 -21.00 8.58
N ASP A 102 -2.62 -20.86 9.39
CA ASP A 102 -1.74 -21.97 9.76
C ASP A 102 -2.59 -22.99 10.51
N ARG A 103 -3.18 -23.92 9.75
CA ARG A 103 -3.78 -25.14 10.25
C ARG A 103 -2.67 -26.19 10.33
N HIS A 104 -2.14 -26.33 11.53
CA HIS A 104 -1.87 -27.60 12.21
C HIS A 104 -1.29 -28.73 11.35
N THR A 105 0.04 -28.91 11.43
CA THR A 105 0.68 -30.21 11.22
C THR A 105 1.51 -30.53 12.45
N SER A 106 0.99 -31.41 13.29
CA SER A 106 1.78 -32.20 14.24
C SER A 106 1.06 -33.54 14.37
N ALA A 107 1.27 -34.39 13.38
CA ALA A 107 1.11 -35.82 13.55
C ALA A 107 2.41 -36.35 14.19
N ASP A 108 2.20 -37.28 15.12
CA ASP A 108 3.09 -38.38 15.51
C ASP A 108 4.24 -38.10 16.49
N ALA A 109 4.00 -38.51 17.74
CA ALA A 109 4.95 -39.31 18.52
C ALA A 109 4.19 -40.07 19.62
N ASP A 110 3.77 -41.31 19.33
CA ASP A 110 3.70 -42.35 20.36
C ASP A 110 5.12 -42.61 20.88
N PRO A 111 5.28 -42.87 22.19
CA PRO A 111 5.75 -44.19 22.55
C PRO A 111 5.06 -44.76 23.80
N ASP A 112 4.54 -45.97 23.61
CA ASP A 112 4.62 -47.14 24.50
C ASP A 112 5.36 -46.99 25.85
N GLY A 113 4.72 -47.50 26.91
CA GLY A 113 5.42 -48.32 27.90
C GLY A 113 5.36 -47.92 29.38
N SER A 114 4.59 -48.71 30.14
CA SER A 114 4.80 -49.09 31.56
C SER A 114 4.50 -48.02 32.64
N GLN A 115 3.74 -48.28 33.70
CA GLN A 115 3.38 -49.51 34.42
C GLN A 115 1.90 -49.51 34.83
#